data_AF-A0A7X7H5R5-F1
#
_entry.id   AF-A0A7X7H5R5-F1
#
_cell.length_a   1.000
_cell.length_b   1.000
_cell.length_c   1.000
_cell.angle_alpha   90.00
_cell.angle_beta   90.00
_cell.angle_gamma   90.00
#
_symmetry.space_group_name_H-M   'P 1'
#
loop_
_entity.id
_entity.type
_entity.pdbx_description
1 polymer ?
#
loop_
_entity_poly.entity_id
_entity_poly.type
_entity_poly.pdbx_seq_one_letter_code
_entity_poly.pdbx_strand_id
1 'polypeptide(L)'
;NLVERSGGENPTLHDGAMPHWDLAKKYDLIDFELGVKIAGAGFPVYKGKGSRLQRALINFFLDSARDAGFVEVQPPYVVNAASGFGTGQLPDKEGQMYHVGLDDLYLIPTAEVPVTNIYRDVILEEEDLPVKNTAYSACFRREAGSYGKDVRGLNRLHQFDKVEIVCIDKPENSYARLEEMVNYVQTLVEKLELPWRILRLCGGDMGFTSALTFDFEVYSAAQKRWLEVSSVSNFEDYQANRLKCRFRDENRKINLCHTLNGSALALPRIVAALLENHQTPDGIRIPKALVPYTGFDIID
;
A
#
# COMPACT_ATOMS: atom_id res chain seq x y z
N ASN A 1 -19.63 -0.54 -5.32
CA ASN A 1 -18.94 0.40 -4.40
C ASN A 1 -19.53 1.79 -4.51
N LEU A 2 -19.54 2.55 -3.40
CA LEU A 2 -20.08 3.91 -3.31
C LEU A 2 -18.92 4.91 -3.23
N VAL A 3 -18.96 6.00 -4.01
CA VAL A 3 -18.00 7.11 -3.88
C VAL A 3 -18.42 7.96 -2.67
N GLU A 4 -17.59 7.98 -1.63
CA GLU A 4 -17.84 8.74 -0.39
C GLU A 4 -17.31 10.17 -0.48
N ARG A 5 -16.10 10.29 -1.04
CA ARG A 5 -15.36 11.55 -1.16
C ARG A 5 -14.56 11.53 -2.45
N SER A 6 -14.34 12.70 -3.02
CA SER A 6 -13.39 12.89 -4.13
C SER A 6 -12.77 14.28 -4.04
N GLY A 7 -11.57 14.43 -4.58
CA GLY A 7 -10.83 15.68 -4.54
C GLY A 7 -9.67 15.71 -5.52
N GLY A 8 -8.96 16.84 -5.53
CA GLY A 8 -7.89 17.13 -6.50
C GLY A 8 -8.42 17.63 -7.85
N GLU A 9 -7.51 18.16 -8.66
CA GLU A 9 -7.82 18.72 -9.97
C GLU A 9 -7.38 17.76 -11.08
N ASN A 10 -8.31 17.36 -11.95
CA ASN A 10 -7.96 16.56 -13.12
C ASN A 10 -7.05 17.36 -14.06
N PRO A 11 -5.85 16.86 -14.39
CA PRO A 11 -4.94 17.60 -15.25
C PRO A 11 -5.48 17.67 -16.67
N THR A 12 -5.33 18.83 -17.31
CA THR A 12 -5.46 18.94 -18.76
C THR A 12 -4.12 18.56 -19.38
N LEU A 13 -4.06 17.38 -19.97
CA LEU A 13 -2.85 16.90 -20.63
C LEU A 13 -2.56 17.70 -21.90
N HIS A 14 -1.28 17.92 -22.18
CA HIS A 14 -0.83 18.57 -23.42
C HIS A 14 -0.99 17.65 -24.64
N ASP A 15 -0.99 18.22 -25.84
CA ASP A 15 -1.01 17.46 -27.09
C ASP A 15 0.23 16.57 -27.20
N GLY A 16 0.02 15.26 -27.36
CA GLY A 16 1.11 14.26 -27.39
C GLY A 16 1.42 13.61 -26.04
N ALA A 17 0.59 13.82 -25.01
CA ALA A 17 0.73 13.16 -23.73
C ALA A 17 0.77 11.63 -23.85
N MET A 18 1.67 11.02 -23.07
CA MET A 18 1.98 9.60 -23.13
C MET A 18 1.57 8.89 -21.83
N PRO A 19 1.21 7.60 -21.92
CA PRO A 19 1.06 6.75 -20.75
C PRO A 19 2.41 6.49 -20.08
N HIS A 20 2.39 6.12 -18.80
CA HIS A 20 3.60 6.01 -17.99
C HIS A 20 4.65 5.03 -18.53
N TRP A 21 4.27 3.98 -19.24
CA TRP A 21 5.24 3.02 -19.80
C TRP A 21 6.04 3.62 -20.96
N ASP A 22 5.45 4.52 -21.75
CA ASP A 22 6.15 5.21 -22.84
C ASP A 22 7.01 6.35 -22.27
N LEU A 23 6.51 7.06 -21.24
CA LEU A 23 7.29 8.03 -20.47
C LEU A 23 8.50 7.39 -19.78
N ALA A 24 8.31 6.22 -19.17
CA ALA A 24 9.38 5.49 -18.51
C ALA A 24 10.49 5.10 -19.47
N LYS A 25 10.16 4.78 -20.73
CA LYS A 25 11.14 4.54 -21.79
C LYS A 25 11.80 5.83 -22.28
N LYS A 26 11.02 6.89 -22.51
CA LYS A 26 11.50 8.20 -23.00
C LYS A 26 12.58 8.78 -22.09
N TYR A 27 12.37 8.73 -20.77
CA TYR A 27 13.29 9.30 -19.77
C TYR A 27 14.18 8.26 -19.07
N ASP A 28 14.29 7.06 -19.65
CA ASP A 28 15.08 5.93 -19.13
C ASP A 28 14.88 5.61 -17.64
N LEU A 29 13.63 5.67 -17.16
CA LEU A 29 13.28 5.53 -15.75
C LEU A 29 13.07 4.08 -15.31
N ILE A 30 12.50 3.27 -16.20
CA ILE A 30 12.10 1.89 -15.91
C ILE A 30 12.37 1.02 -17.12
N ASP A 31 13.13 -0.05 -16.90
CA ASP A 31 13.50 -1.05 -17.88
C ASP A 31 12.73 -2.35 -17.61
N PHE A 32 11.60 -2.51 -18.31
CA PHE A 32 10.75 -3.69 -18.19
C PHE A 32 11.36 -4.91 -18.89
N GLU A 33 12.07 -4.71 -20.02
CA GLU A 33 12.69 -5.80 -20.78
C GLU A 33 13.86 -6.41 -20.00
N LEU A 34 14.67 -5.57 -19.34
CA LEU A 34 15.71 -6.02 -18.42
C LEU A 34 15.13 -6.81 -17.25
N GLY A 35 13.98 -6.37 -16.72
CA GLY A 35 13.21 -7.09 -15.72
C GLY A 35 12.81 -8.51 -16.14
N VAL A 36 12.27 -8.64 -17.36
CA VAL A 36 11.94 -9.92 -17.97
C VAL A 36 13.17 -10.82 -18.10
N LYS A 37 14.32 -10.25 -18.49
CA LYS A 37 15.57 -10.99 -18.62
C LYS A 37 16.10 -11.51 -17.26
N ILE A 38 15.89 -10.76 -16.17
CA ILE A 38 16.41 -11.10 -14.84
C ILE A 38 15.51 -12.11 -14.12
N ALA A 39 14.18 -11.88 -14.11
CA ALA A 39 13.24 -12.65 -13.30
C ALA A 39 11.99 -13.12 -14.05
N GLY A 40 11.51 -12.33 -15.03
CA GLY A 40 10.29 -12.60 -15.77
C GLY A 40 9.38 -11.37 -15.83
N ALA A 41 8.19 -11.53 -16.42
CA ALA A 41 7.21 -10.45 -16.48
C ALA A 41 6.81 -9.97 -15.06
N GLY A 42 6.50 -8.68 -14.90
CA GLY A 42 6.07 -8.10 -13.63
C GLY A 42 7.17 -7.82 -12.60
N PHE A 43 8.43 -7.80 -13.02
CA PHE A 43 9.61 -7.43 -12.20
C PHE A 43 10.38 -6.26 -12.83
N PRO A 44 9.93 -5.00 -12.70
CA PRO A 44 10.57 -3.86 -13.35
C PRO A 44 11.94 -3.53 -12.76
N VAL A 45 12.87 -3.06 -13.60
CA VAL A 45 14.14 -2.47 -13.14
C VAL A 45 14.07 -0.94 -13.20
N TYR A 46 14.09 -0.28 -12.05
CA TYR A 46 14.12 1.17 -11.97
C TYR A 46 15.56 1.70 -12.13
N LYS A 47 15.75 2.77 -12.91
CA LYS A 47 17.05 3.37 -13.22
C LYS A 47 17.06 4.87 -12.93
N GLY A 48 18.24 5.43 -12.72
CA GLY A 48 18.47 6.89 -12.61
C GLY A 48 17.44 7.62 -11.73
N LYS A 49 16.79 8.64 -12.31
CA LYS A 49 15.73 9.42 -11.65
C LYS A 49 14.52 8.57 -11.23
N GLY A 50 14.21 7.48 -11.95
CA GLY A 50 13.13 6.56 -11.59
C GLY A 50 13.40 5.75 -10.32
N SER A 51 14.63 5.25 -10.15
CA SER A 51 15.06 4.59 -8.90
C SER A 51 15.09 5.58 -7.73
N ARG A 52 15.56 6.81 -7.97
CA ARG A 52 15.55 7.87 -6.94
C ARG A 52 14.14 8.26 -6.52
N LEU A 53 13.18 8.29 -7.45
CA LEU A 53 11.76 8.56 -7.17
C LEU A 53 11.14 7.47 -6.28
N GLN A 54 11.42 6.19 -6.53
CA GLN A 54 10.97 5.09 -5.67
C GLN A 54 11.42 5.31 -4.22
N ARG A 55 12.73 5.53 -4.01
CA ARG A 55 13.28 5.80 -2.68
C ARG A 55 12.72 7.08 -2.05
N ALA A 56 12.50 8.13 -2.84
CA ALA A 56 11.93 9.38 -2.37
C ALA A 56 10.50 9.19 -1.84
N LEU A 57 9.67 8.41 -2.54
CA LEU A 57 8.31 8.08 -2.11
C LEU A 57 8.31 7.25 -0.82
N ILE A 58 9.17 6.24 -0.72
CA ILE A 58 9.30 5.43 0.50
C ILE A 58 9.61 6.33 1.70
N ASN A 59 10.64 7.18 1.59
CA ASN A 59 11.04 8.07 2.68
C ASN A 59 9.94 9.08 3.03
N PHE A 60 9.34 9.73 2.03
CA PHE A 60 8.25 10.68 2.23
C PHE A 60 7.06 10.07 2.97
N PHE A 61 6.67 8.83 2.63
CA PHE A 61 5.57 8.14 3.30
C PHE A 61 5.92 7.70 4.73
N LEU A 62 7.13 7.22 4.97
CA LEU A 62 7.59 6.87 6.32
C LEU A 62 7.70 8.10 7.23
N ASP A 63 8.27 9.20 6.73
CA ASP A 63 8.34 10.48 7.45
C ASP A 63 6.92 11.01 7.76
N SER A 64 6.03 10.98 6.78
CA SER A 64 4.62 11.39 6.99
C SER A 64 3.90 10.52 8.03
N ALA A 65 4.20 9.22 8.09
CA ALA A 65 3.60 8.31 9.06
C ALA A 65 4.16 8.55 10.47
N ARG A 66 5.46 8.80 10.59
CA ARG A 66 6.08 9.21 11.85
C ARG A 66 5.49 10.51 12.38
N ASP A 67 5.30 11.51 11.52
CA ASP A 67 4.65 12.78 11.89
C ASP A 67 3.18 12.58 12.33
N ALA A 68 2.49 11.56 11.80
CA ALA A 68 1.16 11.14 12.23
C ALA A 68 1.14 10.25 13.50
N GLY A 69 2.30 10.02 14.12
CA GLY A 69 2.44 9.27 15.36
C GLY A 69 2.41 7.75 15.20
N PHE A 70 2.77 7.22 14.01
CA PHE A 70 3.06 5.81 13.84
C PHE A 70 4.52 5.50 14.20
N VAL A 71 4.73 4.41 14.91
CA VAL A 71 6.07 3.89 15.21
C VAL A 71 6.59 3.11 14.00
N GLU A 72 7.71 3.55 13.44
CA GLU A 72 8.35 2.86 12.33
C GLU A 72 9.00 1.55 12.80
N VAL A 73 8.71 0.46 12.09
CA VAL A 73 9.29 -0.87 12.33
C VAL A 73 9.76 -1.48 11.01
N GLN A 74 10.81 -2.32 11.07
CA GLN A 74 11.34 -3.04 9.91
C GLN A 74 11.15 -4.55 10.08
N PRO A 75 10.06 -5.14 9.56
CA PRO A 75 9.78 -6.56 9.69
C PRO A 75 10.59 -7.43 8.70
N PRO A 76 10.73 -8.74 8.96
CA PRO A 76 11.19 -9.70 7.95
C PRO A 76 10.27 -9.77 6.72
N TYR A 77 10.84 -10.05 5.55
CA TYR A 77 10.10 -10.22 4.29
C TYR A 77 9.65 -11.65 4.00
N VAL A 78 10.08 -12.59 4.85
CA VAL A 78 9.62 -13.98 4.86
C VAL A 78 8.95 -14.27 6.20
N VAL A 79 7.85 -15.03 6.16
CA VAL A 79 7.08 -15.39 7.35
C VAL A 79 6.74 -16.87 7.36
N ASN A 80 6.54 -17.43 8.55
CA ASN A 80 6.05 -18.80 8.69
C ASN A 80 4.54 -18.90 8.42
N ALA A 81 4.04 -20.13 8.25
CA ALA A 81 2.63 -20.40 7.99
C ALA A 81 1.69 -19.85 9.09
N ALA A 82 2.12 -19.89 10.35
CA ALA A 82 1.33 -19.35 11.46
C ALA A 82 1.06 -17.85 11.32
N SER A 83 2.02 -17.09 10.78
CA SER A 83 1.82 -15.66 10.50
C SER A 83 0.82 -15.44 9.37
N GLY A 84 0.93 -16.21 8.27
CA GLY A 84 -0.03 -16.16 7.17
C GLY A 84 -1.45 -16.57 7.60
N PHE A 85 -1.57 -17.52 8.52
CA PHE A 85 -2.85 -17.90 9.11
C PHE A 85 -3.44 -16.78 9.98
N GLY A 86 -2.62 -16.13 10.81
CA GLY A 86 -3.04 -15.09 11.75
C GLY A 86 -3.76 -13.92 11.08
N THR A 87 -3.23 -13.43 9.96
CA THR A 87 -3.80 -12.32 9.19
C THR A 87 -4.76 -12.77 8.07
N GLY A 88 -4.98 -14.08 7.92
CA GLY A 88 -5.98 -14.67 7.03
C GLY A 88 -5.56 -14.86 5.58
N GLN A 89 -4.29 -14.67 5.24
CA GLN A 89 -3.76 -15.02 3.91
C GLN A 89 -3.74 -16.53 3.70
N LEU A 90 -3.61 -17.33 4.77
CA LEU A 90 -3.77 -18.78 4.71
C LEU A 90 -5.06 -19.21 5.46
N PRO A 91 -5.86 -20.15 4.90
CA PRO A 91 -5.68 -20.84 3.62
C PRO A 91 -6.26 -20.11 2.39
N ASP A 92 -6.94 -18.97 2.58
CA ASP A 92 -7.73 -18.29 1.54
C ASP A 92 -6.90 -17.90 0.30
N LYS A 93 -5.68 -17.39 0.51
CA LYS A 93 -4.77 -16.89 -0.53
C LYS A 93 -3.59 -17.82 -0.78
N GLU A 94 -3.74 -19.12 -0.49
CA GLU A 94 -2.68 -20.15 -0.63
C GLU A 94 -2.10 -20.26 -2.05
N GLY A 95 -2.78 -19.75 -3.08
CA GLY A 95 -2.25 -19.64 -4.45
C GLY A 95 -1.56 -18.31 -4.81
N GLN A 96 -1.66 -17.29 -3.96
CA GLN A 96 -1.24 -15.91 -4.27
C GLN A 96 0.08 -15.50 -3.60
N MET A 97 0.54 -16.24 -2.59
CA MET A 97 1.84 -16.03 -1.94
C MET A 97 2.92 -16.87 -2.61
N TYR A 98 4.15 -16.35 -2.69
CA TYR A 98 5.32 -17.16 -3.05
C TYR A 98 5.76 -17.99 -1.85
N HIS A 99 5.98 -19.29 -2.05
CA HIS A 99 6.41 -20.24 -1.02
C HIS A 99 7.86 -20.68 -1.24
N VAL A 100 8.66 -20.63 -0.18
CA VAL A 100 10.05 -21.05 -0.09
C VAL A 100 10.06 -22.46 0.50
N GLY A 101 9.91 -23.46 -0.37
CA GLY A 101 9.55 -24.82 0.07
C GLY A 101 10.58 -25.55 0.94
N LEU A 102 11.89 -25.26 0.82
CA LEU A 102 12.92 -25.91 1.64
C LEU A 102 12.86 -25.48 3.10
N ASP A 103 12.52 -24.21 3.35
CA ASP A 103 12.50 -23.61 4.69
C ASP A 103 11.08 -23.49 5.26
N ASP A 104 10.07 -23.85 4.46
CA ASP A 104 8.64 -23.68 4.75
C ASP A 104 8.26 -22.24 5.18
N LEU A 105 8.79 -21.27 4.42
CA LEU A 105 8.52 -19.84 4.59
C LEU A 105 7.77 -19.27 3.40
N TYR A 106 7.10 -18.15 3.60
CA TYR A 106 6.34 -17.45 2.56
C TYR A 106 6.85 -16.02 2.42
N LEU A 107 7.04 -15.55 1.19
CA LEU A 107 7.30 -14.13 0.94
C LEU A 107 6.02 -13.34 1.21
N ILE A 108 6.15 -12.21 1.90
CA ILE A 108 5.01 -11.42 2.34
C ILE A 108 4.33 -10.70 1.15
N PRO A 109 2.98 -10.74 1.03
CA PRO A 109 2.25 -9.97 0.02
C PRO A 109 1.96 -8.52 0.46
N THR A 110 2.30 -8.20 1.71
CA THR A 110 2.11 -6.91 2.40
C THR A 110 2.83 -6.93 3.76
N ALA A 111 3.34 -5.78 4.23
CA ALA A 111 3.88 -5.64 5.58
C ALA A 111 2.84 -5.83 6.70
N GLU A 112 1.53 -5.76 6.38
CA GLU A 112 0.45 -6.11 7.31
C GLU A 112 0.71 -7.48 7.97
N VAL A 113 1.13 -8.49 7.19
CA VAL A 113 1.31 -9.87 7.70
C VAL A 113 2.30 -9.90 8.86
N PRO A 114 3.57 -9.48 8.71
CA PRO A 114 4.51 -9.52 9.81
C PRO A 114 4.24 -8.45 10.88
N VAL A 115 3.75 -7.26 10.52
CA VAL A 115 3.53 -6.18 11.51
C VAL A 115 2.40 -6.53 12.47
N THR A 116 1.25 -7.01 12.00
CA THR A 116 0.16 -7.44 12.88
C THR A 116 0.59 -8.66 13.73
N ASN A 117 1.46 -9.53 13.20
CA ASN A 117 2.00 -10.68 13.93
C ASN A 117 3.04 -10.34 15.00
N ILE A 118 3.52 -9.10 15.10
CA ILE A 118 4.29 -8.65 16.27
C ILE A 118 3.49 -8.89 17.56
N TYR A 119 2.15 -8.85 17.46
CA TYR A 119 1.21 -8.96 18.56
C TYR A 119 0.55 -10.34 18.68
N ARG A 120 1.08 -11.35 17.97
CA ARG A 120 0.61 -12.74 18.12
C ARG A 120 0.94 -13.26 19.52
N ASP A 121 -0.06 -13.87 20.17
CA ASP A 121 0.00 -14.38 21.54
C ASP A 121 0.32 -13.30 22.60
N VAL A 122 0.14 -12.01 22.30
CA VAL A 122 0.39 -10.88 23.21
C VAL A 122 -0.88 -10.48 23.97
N ILE A 123 -0.70 -10.07 25.22
CA ILE A 123 -1.70 -9.34 26.02
C ILE A 123 -1.11 -7.94 26.27
N LEU A 124 -1.69 -6.92 25.64
CA LEU A 124 -1.33 -5.51 25.83
C LEU A 124 -1.95 -4.97 27.13
N GLU A 125 -1.33 -3.98 27.75
CA GLU A 125 -2.01 -3.19 28.79
C GLU A 125 -2.89 -2.13 28.10
N GLU A 126 -4.01 -1.77 28.73
CA GLU A 126 -4.97 -0.82 28.13
C GLU A 126 -4.36 0.55 27.82
N GLU A 127 -3.39 0.99 28.61
CA GLU A 127 -2.67 2.27 28.44
C GLU A 127 -1.74 2.29 27.21
N ASP A 128 -1.36 1.13 26.67
CA ASP A 128 -0.56 1.02 25.45
C ASP A 128 -1.41 1.21 24.18
N LEU A 129 -2.74 1.17 24.28
CA LEU A 129 -3.65 1.31 23.16
C LEU A 129 -4.02 2.78 22.89
N PRO A 130 -4.06 3.24 21.62
CA PRO A 130 -3.81 2.47 20.40
C PRO A 130 -2.32 2.23 20.13
N VAL A 131 -1.99 1.02 19.67
CA VAL A 131 -0.68 0.75 19.09
C VAL A 131 -0.73 1.04 17.59
N LYS A 132 0.18 1.88 17.11
CA LYS A 132 0.24 2.36 15.73
C LYS A 132 1.62 2.09 15.15
N ASN A 133 1.69 1.26 14.11
CA ASN A 133 2.95 0.95 13.43
C ASN A 133 2.91 1.33 11.96
N THR A 134 4.07 1.70 11.41
CA THR A 134 4.28 1.81 9.98
C THR A 134 5.50 1.02 9.55
N ALA A 135 5.46 0.46 8.35
CA ALA A 135 6.58 -0.29 7.81
C ALA A 135 6.64 -0.17 6.29
N TYR A 136 7.85 0.03 5.77
CA TYR A 136 8.15 -0.24 4.38
C TYR A 136 8.44 -1.74 4.17
N SER A 137 7.97 -2.29 3.06
CA SER A 137 8.44 -3.59 2.57
C SER A 137 8.35 -3.70 1.05
N ALA A 138 9.24 -4.52 0.48
CA ALA A 138 8.97 -5.14 -0.81
C ALA A 138 7.88 -6.21 -0.63
N CYS A 139 6.80 -6.10 -1.39
CA CYS A 139 5.66 -6.98 -1.37
C CYS A 139 5.71 -7.93 -2.56
N PHE A 140 5.41 -9.21 -2.32
CA PHE A 140 5.47 -10.28 -3.33
C PHE A 140 4.12 -10.95 -3.52
N ARG A 141 3.59 -10.91 -4.74
CA ARG A 141 2.32 -11.55 -5.11
C ARG A 141 2.51 -12.38 -6.37
N ARG A 142 1.94 -13.58 -6.40
CA ARG A 142 2.00 -14.44 -7.60
C ARG A 142 1.08 -13.96 -8.71
N GLU A 143 0.13 -13.07 -8.42
CA GLU A 143 -0.82 -12.53 -9.40
C GLU A 143 -1.51 -13.61 -10.24
N ALA A 144 -1.71 -14.80 -9.65
CA ALA A 144 -2.19 -15.98 -10.35
C ALA A 144 -3.64 -15.73 -10.81
N GLY A 145 -3.89 -15.96 -12.11
CA GLY A 145 -5.18 -15.70 -12.76
C GLY A 145 -5.29 -14.33 -13.43
N SER A 146 -4.27 -13.46 -13.32
CA SER A 146 -4.27 -12.14 -13.95
C SER A 146 -3.54 -12.17 -15.30
N TYR A 147 -4.26 -12.45 -16.38
CA TYR A 147 -3.74 -12.43 -17.74
C TYR A 147 -4.47 -11.37 -18.58
N GLY A 148 -3.77 -10.67 -19.48
CA GLY A 148 -4.42 -9.83 -20.50
C GLY A 148 -3.87 -8.41 -20.63
N LYS A 149 -4.73 -7.45 -21.02
CA LYS A 149 -4.32 -6.06 -21.32
C LYS A 149 -4.03 -5.23 -20.07
N ASP A 150 -4.51 -5.64 -18.89
CA ASP A 150 -4.38 -4.89 -17.63
C ASP A 150 -3.02 -5.02 -16.93
N VAL A 151 -2.09 -5.83 -17.46
CA VAL A 151 -0.74 -6.05 -16.91
C VAL A 151 0.35 -5.17 -17.53
N ARG A 152 0.02 -4.25 -18.46
CA ARG A 152 1.04 -3.39 -19.08
C ARG A 152 1.60 -2.36 -18.07
N GLY A 153 2.92 -2.17 -18.05
CA GLY A 153 3.59 -1.16 -17.24
C GLY A 153 3.56 -1.48 -15.75
N LEU A 154 3.15 -0.50 -14.92
CA LEU A 154 3.14 -0.60 -13.45
C LEU A 154 1.76 -0.96 -12.87
N ASN A 155 0.81 -1.39 -13.70
CA ASN A 155 -0.57 -1.62 -13.28
C ASN A 155 -0.74 -2.86 -12.38
N ARG A 156 0.10 -3.88 -12.59
CA ARG A 156 0.13 -5.13 -11.82
C ARG A 156 1.51 -5.78 -11.92
N LEU A 157 2.13 -6.04 -10.77
CA LEU A 157 3.52 -6.53 -10.64
C LEU A 157 3.59 -7.68 -9.65
N HIS A 158 4.59 -8.53 -9.80
CA HIS A 158 4.86 -9.60 -8.83
C HIS A 158 5.64 -9.11 -7.62
N GLN A 159 6.51 -8.11 -7.82
CA GLN A 159 7.24 -7.42 -6.76
C GLN A 159 6.95 -5.93 -6.84
N PHE A 160 6.60 -5.33 -5.71
CA PHE A 160 6.38 -3.89 -5.61
C PHE A 160 6.65 -3.34 -4.21
N ASP A 161 6.98 -2.06 -4.14
CA ASP A 161 7.19 -1.35 -2.89
C ASP A 161 5.89 -0.82 -2.31
N LYS A 162 5.76 -0.91 -0.98
CA LYS A 162 4.62 -0.38 -0.25
C LYS A 162 5.03 0.09 1.15
N VAL A 163 4.47 1.21 1.58
CA VAL A 163 4.45 1.60 2.99
C VAL A 163 3.08 1.24 3.56
N GLU A 164 3.07 0.48 4.64
CA GLU A 164 1.87 0.03 5.34
C GLU A 164 1.73 0.78 6.66
N ILE A 165 0.48 1.01 7.08
CA ILE A 165 0.12 1.38 8.44
C ILE A 165 -0.75 0.28 9.05
N VAL A 166 -0.49 -0.05 10.32
CA VAL A 166 -1.26 -1.03 11.10
C VAL A 166 -1.62 -0.37 12.43
N CYS A 167 -2.87 -0.58 12.86
CA CYS A 167 -3.34 -0.16 14.17
C CYS A 167 -3.96 -1.32 14.92
N ILE A 168 -3.69 -1.39 16.22
CA ILE A 168 -4.38 -2.26 17.17
C ILE A 168 -5.00 -1.35 18.23
N ASP A 169 -6.30 -1.49 18.43
CA ASP A 169 -7.07 -0.63 19.33
C ASP A 169 -8.14 -1.43 20.07
N LYS A 170 -8.85 -0.77 20.98
CA LYS A 170 -10.00 -1.33 21.68
C LYS A 170 -11.20 -1.46 20.72
N PRO A 171 -12.09 -2.43 20.94
CA PRO A 171 -13.29 -2.62 20.11
C PRO A 171 -14.13 -1.35 19.90
N GLU A 172 -14.36 -0.59 20.97
CA GLU A 172 -15.17 0.64 20.97
C GLU A 172 -14.56 1.78 20.13
N ASN A 173 -13.26 1.75 19.86
CA ASN A 173 -12.54 2.79 19.14
C ASN A 173 -12.33 2.45 17.66
N SER A 174 -12.52 1.19 17.24
CA SER A 174 -11.99 0.72 15.94
C SER A 174 -12.57 1.47 14.74
N TYR A 175 -13.85 1.83 14.75
CA TYR A 175 -14.47 2.56 13.63
C TYR A 175 -14.02 4.03 13.57
N ALA A 176 -13.85 4.69 14.72
CA ALA A 176 -13.25 6.02 14.76
C ALA A 176 -11.79 5.98 14.28
N ARG A 177 -11.04 4.94 14.69
CA ARG A 177 -9.68 4.69 14.24
C ARG A 177 -9.59 4.49 12.72
N LEU A 178 -10.56 3.78 12.13
CA LEU A 178 -10.64 3.61 10.68
C LEU A 178 -10.79 4.97 9.97
N GLU A 179 -11.69 5.83 10.45
CA GLU A 179 -11.87 7.17 9.89
C GLU A 179 -10.59 8.02 9.99
N GLU A 180 -9.89 7.97 11.12
CA GLU A 180 -8.58 8.63 11.28
C GLU A 180 -7.55 8.14 10.27
N MET A 181 -7.46 6.81 10.04
CA MET A 181 -6.55 6.22 9.07
C MET A 181 -6.91 6.63 7.63
N VAL A 182 -8.20 6.65 7.28
CA VAL A 182 -8.68 7.11 5.98
C VAL A 182 -8.32 8.59 5.79
N ASN A 183 -8.54 9.44 6.79
CA ASN A 183 -8.18 10.86 6.73
C ASN A 183 -6.67 11.06 6.57
N TYR A 184 -5.85 10.26 7.27
CA TYR A 184 -4.40 10.29 7.10
C TYR A 184 -3.99 9.92 5.66
N VAL A 185 -4.51 8.83 5.11
CA VAL A 185 -4.19 8.39 3.73
C VAL A 185 -4.64 9.44 2.69
N GLN A 186 -5.76 10.13 2.92
CA GLN A 186 -6.20 11.26 2.08
C GLN A 186 -5.12 12.36 2.01
N THR A 187 -4.49 12.71 3.13
CA THR A 187 -3.45 13.76 3.13
C THR A 187 -2.25 13.40 2.25
N LEU A 188 -1.93 12.10 2.11
CA LEU A 188 -0.82 11.64 1.28
C LEU A 188 -1.12 11.87 -0.20
N VAL A 189 -2.30 11.48 -0.68
CA VAL A 189 -2.68 11.68 -2.09
C VAL A 189 -2.84 13.16 -2.44
N GLU A 190 -3.28 13.99 -1.51
CA GLU A 190 -3.34 15.45 -1.67
C GLU A 190 -1.95 16.08 -1.79
N LYS A 191 -1.00 15.69 -0.93
CA LYS A 191 0.41 16.15 -1.00
C LYS A 191 1.12 15.74 -2.29
N LEU A 192 0.66 14.65 -2.92
CA LEU A 192 1.15 14.20 -4.22
C LEU A 192 0.50 14.94 -5.40
N GLU A 193 -0.44 15.85 -5.14
CA GLU A 193 -1.11 16.67 -6.16
C GLU A 193 -1.85 15.80 -7.21
N LEU A 194 -2.41 14.67 -6.77
CA LEU A 194 -3.15 13.73 -7.64
C LEU A 194 -4.67 13.86 -7.47
N PRO A 195 -5.47 13.75 -8.56
CA PRO A 195 -6.92 13.61 -8.44
C PRO A 195 -7.25 12.26 -7.79
N TRP A 196 -8.15 12.25 -6.82
CA TRP A 196 -8.46 11.07 -6.02
C TRP A 196 -9.96 10.91 -5.74
N ARG A 197 -10.37 9.67 -5.46
CA ARG A 197 -11.67 9.34 -4.89
C ARG A 197 -11.54 8.22 -3.87
N ILE A 198 -12.44 8.24 -2.88
CA ILE A 198 -12.52 7.24 -1.82
C ILE A 198 -13.82 6.45 -2.03
N LEU A 199 -13.68 5.15 -2.17
CA LEU A 199 -14.78 4.22 -2.36
C LEU A 199 -15.04 3.45 -1.06
N ARG A 200 -16.28 3.45 -0.58
CA ARG A 200 -16.73 2.44 0.40
C ARG A 200 -17.07 1.17 -0.36
N LEU A 201 -16.42 0.06 -0.01
CA LEU A 201 -16.64 -1.22 -0.68
C LEU A 201 -18.00 -1.81 -0.28
N CYS A 202 -18.67 -2.46 -1.23
CA CYS A 202 -19.83 -3.30 -0.92
C CYS A 202 -19.36 -4.69 -0.47
N GLY A 203 -20.24 -5.45 0.19
CA GLY A 203 -19.86 -6.74 0.77
C GLY A 203 -19.31 -7.78 -0.23
N GLY A 204 -19.66 -7.68 -1.52
CA GLY A 204 -19.13 -8.58 -2.56
C GLY A 204 -17.70 -8.27 -3.02
N ASP A 205 -17.23 -7.04 -2.81
CA ASP A 205 -15.89 -6.58 -3.22
C ASP A 205 -14.92 -6.50 -2.02
N MET A 206 -15.42 -6.70 -0.80
CA MET A 206 -14.59 -6.71 0.41
C MET A 206 -13.72 -7.98 0.49
N GLY A 207 -12.53 -7.83 1.07
CA GLY A 207 -11.67 -8.95 1.38
C GLY A 207 -12.29 -9.86 2.44
N PHE A 208 -12.00 -11.16 2.36
CA PHE A 208 -12.54 -12.20 3.25
C PHE A 208 -12.46 -11.88 4.75
N THR A 209 -11.43 -11.15 5.17
CA THR A 209 -11.17 -10.84 6.58
C THR A 209 -11.77 -9.52 7.05
N SER A 210 -12.08 -8.58 6.16
CA SER A 210 -12.43 -7.20 6.52
C SER A 210 -13.92 -7.06 6.87
N ALA A 211 -14.22 -6.27 7.91
CA ALA A 211 -15.58 -5.88 8.29
C ALA A 211 -16.04 -4.57 7.59
N LEU A 212 -15.11 -3.66 7.31
CA LEU A 212 -15.35 -2.46 6.51
C LEU A 212 -14.04 -2.02 5.84
N THR A 213 -14.13 -1.66 4.56
CA THR A 213 -12.96 -1.25 3.76
C THR A 213 -13.27 -0.02 2.92
N PHE A 214 -12.30 0.89 2.88
CA PHE A 214 -12.27 2.04 1.99
C PHE A 214 -11.09 1.94 1.03
N ASP A 215 -11.38 1.95 -0.27
CA ASP A 215 -10.35 2.00 -1.31
C ASP A 215 -10.12 3.43 -1.77
N PHE A 216 -8.85 3.80 -1.92
CA PHE A 216 -8.43 5.03 -2.54
C PHE A 216 -8.04 4.76 -3.96
N GLU A 217 -8.60 5.52 -4.88
CA GLU A 217 -8.20 5.50 -6.26
C GLU A 217 -7.68 6.87 -6.69
N VAL A 218 -6.61 6.88 -7.48
CA VAL A 218 -6.11 8.08 -8.16
C VAL A 218 -6.40 8.00 -9.65
N TYR A 219 -6.66 9.14 -10.28
CA TYR A 219 -6.93 9.16 -11.72
C TYR A 219 -5.62 9.10 -12.52
N SER A 220 -5.58 8.23 -13.51
CA SER A 220 -4.48 8.10 -14.46
C SER A 220 -4.90 8.72 -15.79
N ALA A 221 -4.47 9.95 -16.04
CA ALA A 221 -5.07 10.78 -17.09
C ALA A 221 -4.79 10.28 -18.51
N ALA A 222 -3.60 9.73 -18.79
CA ALA A 222 -3.30 9.24 -20.14
C ALA A 222 -3.95 7.86 -20.38
N GLN A 223 -4.12 7.05 -19.34
CA GLN A 223 -4.91 5.81 -19.39
C GLN A 223 -6.43 6.05 -19.34
N LYS A 224 -6.88 7.22 -18.90
CA LYS A 224 -8.28 7.61 -18.69
C LYS A 224 -9.05 6.69 -17.75
N ARG A 225 -8.41 6.25 -16.66
CA ARG A 225 -9.02 5.35 -15.66
C ARG A 225 -8.56 5.64 -14.24
N TRP A 226 -9.38 5.20 -13.29
CA TRP A 226 -9.04 5.21 -11.87
C TRP A 226 -8.17 4.01 -11.53
N LEU A 227 -7.14 4.23 -10.71
CA LEU A 227 -6.20 3.21 -10.24
C LEU A 227 -6.27 3.15 -8.72
N GLU A 228 -6.66 2.01 -8.16
CA GLU A 228 -6.62 1.75 -6.72
C GLU A 228 -5.17 1.77 -6.21
N VAL A 229 -4.87 2.63 -5.24
CA VAL A 229 -3.53 2.87 -4.67
C VAL A 229 -3.44 2.60 -3.18
N SER A 230 -4.60 2.49 -2.52
CA SER A 230 -4.69 2.07 -1.14
C SER A 230 -6.03 1.39 -0.86
N SER A 231 -5.99 0.51 0.14
CA SER A 231 -7.15 -0.10 0.76
C SER A 231 -6.93 0.01 2.27
N VAL A 232 -7.89 0.59 2.98
CA VAL A 232 -7.86 0.83 4.43
C VAL A 232 -9.01 0.07 5.07
N SER A 233 -8.71 -0.86 5.96
CA SER A 233 -9.67 -1.84 6.46
C SER A 233 -9.71 -1.92 7.98
N ASN A 234 -10.91 -2.12 8.52
CA ASN A 234 -11.13 -2.61 9.87
C ASN A 234 -11.49 -4.10 9.80
N PHE A 235 -10.79 -4.92 10.57
CA PHE A 235 -11.02 -6.37 10.65
C PHE A 235 -11.81 -6.79 11.89
N GLU A 236 -12.22 -5.83 12.72
CA GLU A 236 -12.75 -6.07 14.07
C GLU A 236 -11.83 -7.07 14.80
N ASP A 237 -12.41 -8.10 15.40
CA ASP A 237 -11.69 -9.12 16.15
C ASP A 237 -11.22 -10.31 15.28
N TYR A 238 -11.44 -10.31 13.96
CA TYR A 238 -11.18 -11.47 13.10
C TYR A 238 -9.72 -11.92 13.16
N GLN A 239 -8.79 -10.99 12.89
CA GLN A 239 -7.35 -11.29 12.95
C GLN A 239 -6.91 -11.44 14.41
N ALA A 240 -7.40 -10.59 15.32
CA ALA A 240 -7.05 -10.64 16.73
C ALA A 240 -7.38 -12.00 17.37
N ASN A 241 -8.51 -12.61 17.02
CA ASN A 241 -8.91 -13.92 17.49
C ASN A 241 -7.96 -15.02 17.01
N ARG A 242 -7.58 -15.00 15.72
CA ARG A 242 -6.59 -15.95 15.15
C ARG A 242 -5.19 -15.77 15.74
N LEU A 243 -4.80 -14.52 15.98
CA LEU A 243 -3.51 -14.14 16.57
C LEU A 243 -3.47 -14.32 18.09
N LYS A 244 -4.63 -14.44 18.75
CA LYS A 244 -4.79 -14.29 20.20
C LYS A 244 -4.22 -12.96 20.72
N CYS A 245 -4.37 -11.89 19.94
CA CYS A 245 -4.03 -10.53 20.32
C CYS A 245 -5.11 -9.96 21.23
N ARG A 246 -4.75 -9.68 22.48
CA ARG A 246 -5.67 -9.29 23.54
C ARG A 246 -5.17 -8.07 24.28
N PHE A 247 -6.03 -7.45 25.06
CA PHE A 247 -5.64 -6.44 26.04
C PHE A 247 -6.29 -6.72 27.39
N ARG A 248 -5.66 -6.24 28.46
CA ARG A 248 -6.20 -6.25 29.81
C ARG A 248 -6.84 -4.90 30.11
N ASP A 249 -8.13 -4.89 30.44
CA ASP A 249 -8.85 -3.68 30.83
C ASP A 249 -8.58 -3.25 32.28
N GLU A 250 -9.07 -2.07 32.68
CA GLU A 250 -8.99 -1.54 34.04
C GLU A 250 -9.50 -2.52 35.13
N ASN A 251 -10.45 -3.40 34.78
CA ASN A 251 -11.01 -4.42 35.68
C ASN A 251 -10.21 -5.73 35.67
N ARG A 252 -9.04 -5.76 35.02
CA ARG A 252 -8.17 -6.91 34.79
C ARG A 252 -8.80 -8.01 33.94
N LYS A 253 -9.89 -7.72 33.24
CA LYS A 253 -10.50 -8.67 32.31
C LYS A 253 -9.74 -8.62 30.99
N ILE A 254 -9.55 -9.80 30.40
CA ILE A 254 -8.86 -9.97 29.13
C ILE A 254 -9.91 -9.91 28.01
N ASN A 255 -9.74 -8.99 27.07
CA ASN A 255 -10.61 -8.80 25.91
C ASN A 255 -9.79 -8.91 24.61
N LEU A 256 -10.43 -9.28 23.49
CA LEU A 256 -9.77 -9.23 22.18
C LEU A 256 -9.60 -7.78 21.73
N CYS A 257 -8.47 -7.48 21.10
CA CYS A 257 -8.28 -6.21 20.41
C CYS A 257 -9.05 -6.20 19.08
N HIS A 258 -9.22 -5.02 18.51
CA HIS A 258 -9.52 -4.88 17.07
C HIS A 258 -8.25 -4.53 16.30
N THR A 259 -8.14 -5.02 15.07
CA THR A 259 -7.01 -4.76 14.17
C THR A 259 -7.45 -4.00 12.93
N LEU A 260 -6.62 -3.07 12.48
CA LEU A 260 -6.82 -2.28 11.27
C LEU A 260 -5.52 -2.20 10.47
N ASN A 261 -5.63 -2.08 9.16
CA ASN A 261 -4.50 -1.76 8.31
C ASN A 261 -4.86 -0.77 7.21
N GLY A 262 -3.84 -0.21 6.58
CA GLY A 262 -3.99 0.61 5.40
C GLY A 262 -2.71 0.66 4.60
N SER A 263 -2.83 0.68 3.28
CA SER A 263 -1.69 1.05 2.43
C SER A 263 -1.52 2.57 2.47
N ALA A 264 -0.29 3.06 2.66
CA ALA A 264 -0.01 4.48 2.85
C ALA A 264 1.29 4.92 2.14
N LEU A 265 1.56 4.58 0.87
CA LEU A 265 0.69 4.04 -0.19
C LEU A 265 1.40 2.86 -0.90
N ALA A 266 0.71 2.19 -1.84
CA ALA A 266 1.37 1.27 -2.78
C ALA A 266 1.99 2.03 -3.96
N LEU A 267 3.30 1.84 -4.19
CA LEU A 267 4.07 2.72 -5.08
C LEU A 267 3.78 2.54 -6.59
N PRO A 268 3.53 1.35 -7.17
CA PRO A 268 3.49 1.21 -8.64
C PRO A 268 2.47 2.12 -9.33
N ARG A 269 1.22 2.12 -8.83
CA ARG A 269 0.13 2.91 -9.41
C ARG A 269 0.25 4.39 -9.06
N ILE A 270 0.86 4.73 -7.93
CA ILE A 270 1.23 6.10 -7.59
C ILE A 270 2.28 6.63 -8.56
N VAL A 271 3.36 5.87 -8.82
CA VAL A 271 4.37 6.27 -9.80
C VAL A 271 3.76 6.41 -11.19
N ALA A 272 2.89 5.48 -11.62
CA ALA A 272 2.18 5.61 -12.88
C ALA A 272 1.38 6.92 -12.98
N ALA A 273 0.56 7.22 -11.97
CA ALA A 273 -0.24 8.43 -11.93
C ALA A 273 0.62 9.72 -11.84
N LEU A 274 1.73 9.69 -11.08
CA LEU A 274 2.67 10.81 -11.00
C LEU A 274 3.30 11.13 -12.35
N LEU A 275 3.77 10.10 -13.07
CA LEU A 275 4.37 10.28 -14.40
C LEU A 275 3.34 10.82 -15.40
N GLU A 276 2.13 10.28 -15.39
CA GLU A 276 1.09 10.67 -16.35
C GLU A 276 0.48 12.04 -16.08
N ASN A 277 0.18 12.37 -14.81
CA ASN A 277 -0.56 13.59 -14.48
C ASN A 277 0.32 14.84 -14.42
N HIS A 278 1.63 14.66 -14.26
CA HIS A 278 2.58 15.77 -14.14
C HIS A 278 3.46 15.98 -15.37
N GLN A 279 3.14 15.32 -16.48
CA GLN A 279 3.85 15.52 -17.73
C GLN A 279 3.58 16.90 -18.34
N THR A 280 4.65 17.56 -18.76
CA THR A 280 4.67 18.82 -19.49
C THR A 280 5.39 18.62 -20.82
N PRO A 281 5.38 19.61 -21.74
CA PRO A 281 6.20 19.55 -22.95
C PRO A 281 7.70 19.36 -22.67
N ASP A 282 8.19 19.89 -21.55
CA ASP A 282 9.63 19.93 -21.20
C ASP A 282 10.09 18.72 -20.36
N GLY A 283 9.17 17.97 -19.74
CA GLY A 283 9.55 16.90 -18.81
C GLY A 283 8.38 16.40 -17.97
N ILE A 284 8.67 15.82 -16.81
CA ILE A 284 7.66 15.44 -15.82
C ILE A 284 7.97 16.19 -14.53
N ARG A 285 7.06 17.08 -14.13
CA ARG A 285 7.18 17.84 -12.90
C ARG A 285 7.06 16.91 -11.68
N ILE A 286 7.87 17.15 -10.66
CA ILE A 286 7.76 16.49 -9.38
C ILE A 286 6.88 17.33 -8.43
N PRO A 287 5.91 16.72 -7.71
CA PRO A 287 5.15 17.41 -6.67
C PRO A 287 6.06 18.07 -5.63
N LYS A 288 5.67 19.24 -5.13
CA LYS A 288 6.53 20.03 -4.24
C LYS A 288 6.95 19.28 -2.98
N ALA A 289 6.06 18.44 -2.44
CA ALA A 289 6.32 17.63 -1.27
C ALA A 289 7.44 16.59 -1.47
N LEU A 290 7.69 16.17 -2.72
CA LEU A 290 8.71 15.17 -3.06
C LEU A 290 10.06 15.80 -3.42
N VAL A 291 10.13 17.08 -3.79
CA VAL A 291 11.37 17.75 -4.21
C VAL A 291 12.50 17.64 -3.17
N PRO A 292 12.26 17.80 -1.85
CA PRO A 292 13.31 17.61 -0.84
C PRO A 292 13.91 16.19 -0.83
N TYR A 293 13.12 15.19 -1.24
CA TYR A 293 13.51 13.77 -1.25
C TYR A 293 14.14 13.36 -2.59
N THR A 294 13.55 13.81 -3.70
CA THR A 294 14.06 13.56 -5.06
C THR A 294 15.26 14.42 -5.38
N GLY A 295 15.45 15.58 -4.74
CA GLY A 295 16.46 16.59 -5.04
C GLY A 295 16.51 17.02 -6.50
N PHE A 296 15.36 16.98 -7.19
CA PHE A 296 15.09 17.58 -8.48
C PHE A 296 13.59 17.88 -8.57
N ASP A 297 13.23 18.91 -9.33
CA ASP A 297 11.86 19.37 -9.55
C ASP A 297 11.27 18.88 -10.88
N ILE A 298 12.11 18.42 -11.81
CA ILE A 298 11.71 17.86 -13.10
C ILE A 298 12.50 16.61 -13.49
N ILE A 299 11.81 15.64 -14.09
CA ILE A 299 12.41 14.54 -14.84
C ILE A 299 12.51 14.99 -16.30
N ASP A 300 13.73 15.01 -16.81
CA ASP A 300 14.16 15.44 -18.14
C ASP A 300 15.13 14.40 -18.73
#